data_AF-A0A970PT35-F1
#
_entry.id   AF-A0A970PT35-F1
#
_cell.length_a   1.000
_cell.length_b   1.000
_cell.length_c   1.000
_cell.angle_alpha   90.00
_cell.angle_beta   90.00
_cell.angle_gamma   90.00
#
_symmetry.space_group_name_H-M   'P 1'
#
loop_
_entity.id
_entity.type
_entity.pdbx_description
1 polymer ?
#
loop_
_entity_poly.entity_id
_entity_poly.type
_entity_poly.pdbx_seq_one_letter_code
_entity_poly.pdbx_strand_id
1 'polypeptide(L)'
;MDIFDVVGPVMIGPSSSHTAGAARIGRITRKILGEKVVAADIGFHGSFAKTWRGHGADRAILGGLMGLDVDDERLRNSRNIADAAGMKYSFRNVYLSDTHPNTLLLRVTGESG
;
A
#
# COMPACT_ATOMS: atom_id res chain seq x y z
N MET A 1 -0.24 -28.01 -2.08
CA MET A 1 0.20 -26.84 -1.30
C MET A 1 1.71 -26.93 -1.25
N ASP A 2 2.38 -26.07 -2.00
CA ASP A 2 3.84 -26.06 -2.09
C ASP A 2 4.41 -25.48 -0.79
N ILE A 3 5.61 -25.89 -0.37
CA ILE A 3 6.29 -25.30 0.79
C ILE A 3 6.54 -23.80 0.57
N PHE A 4 6.68 -23.38 -0.68
CA PHE A 4 6.80 -21.96 -1.06
C PHE A 4 5.49 -21.17 -0.93
N ASP A 5 4.33 -21.84 -0.86
CA ASP A 5 3.04 -21.18 -0.57
C ASP A 5 2.90 -20.87 0.94
N VAL A 6 3.64 -21.59 1.79
CA VAL A 6 3.59 -21.46 3.25
C VAL A 6 4.63 -20.46 3.77
N VAL A 7 5.78 -20.35 3.09
CA VAL A 7 6.87 -19.44 3.46
C VAL A 7 6.77 -18.16 2.61
N GLY A 8 6.09 -17.15 3.14
CA GLY A 8 6.11 -15.80 2.57
C GLY A 8 7.50 -15.15 2.62
N PRO A 9 7.77 -14.10 1.81
CA PRO A 9 9.05 -13.40 1.80
C PRO A 9 9.39 -12.82 3.19
N VAL A 10 10.67 -12.53 3.46
CA VAL A 10 11.06 -11.77 4.66
C VAL A 10 10.46 -10.37 4.56
N MET A 11 9.63 -9.97 5.52
CA MET A 11 8.82 -8.74 5.44
C MET A 11 9.26 -7.69 6.46
N ILE A 12 9.13 -6.42 6.09
CA ILE A 12 9.44 -5.28 6.96
C ILE A 12 8.17 -4.74 7.63
N GLY A 13 7.84 -5.22 8.84
CA GLY A 13 6.72 -4.70 9.61
C GLY A 13 6.21 -5.64 10.71
N PRO A 14 5.35 -5.17 11.63
CA PRO A 14 4.83 -6.00 12.73
C PRO A 14 3.81 -7.05 12.25
N SER A 15 3.23 -6.86 11.06
CA SER A 15 2.24 -7.77 10.47
C SER A 15 2.55 -8.03 9.01
N SER A 16 2.86 -9.29 8.71
CA SER A 16 3.16 -9.78 7.36
C SER A 16 2.07 -9.44 6.35
N SER A 17 0.81 -9.74 6.66
CA SER A 17 -0.31 -9.59 5.70
C SER A 17 -0.65 -8.12 5.40
N HIS A 18 -0.69 -7.27 6.43
CA HIS A 18 -1.08 -5.87 6.28
C HIS A 18 0.01 -5.04 5.62
N THR A 19 1.29 -5.35 5.88
CA THR A 19 2.41 -4.65 5.27
C THR A 19 2.68 -5.19 3.86
N ALA A 20 2.94 -6.49 3.68
CA ALA A 20 3.30 -7.01 2.36
C ALA A 20 2.12 -6.97 1.38
N GLY A 21 0.90 -7.24 1.86
CA GLY A 21 -0.30 -7.11 1.05
C GLY A 21 -0.46 -5.68 0.52
N ALA A 22 -0.34 -4.68 1.41
CA ALA A 22 -0.45 -3.27 1.02
C ALA A 22 0.67 -2.82 0.07
N ALA A 23 1.93 -3.18 0.34
CA ALA A 23 3.05 -2.85 -0.54
C ALA A 23 2.88 -3.51 -1.93
N ARG A 24 2.45 -4.77 -1.97
CA ARG A 24 2.20 -5.49 -3.23
C ARG A 24 1.06 -4.85 -4.02
N ILE A 25 -0.05 -4.48 -3.37
CA ILE A 25 -1.15 -3.76 -4.01
C ILE A 25 -0.62 -2.46 -4.63
N GLY A 26 0.14 -1.66 -3.89
CA GLY A 26 0.71 -0.40 -4.40
C GLY A 26 1.61 -0.60 -5.62
N ARG A 27 2.49 -1.61 -5.60
CA ARG A 27 3.35 -1.95 -6.75
C ARG A 27 2.54 -2.34 -7.97
N ILE A 28 1.52 -3.17 -7.79
CA ILE A 28 0.64 -3.60 -8.89
C ILE A 28 -0.10 -2.40 -9.45
N THR A 29 -0.65 -1.52 -8.61
CA THR A 29 -1.30 -0.28 -9.04
C THR A 29 -0.37 0.60 -9.87
N ARG A 30 0.87 0.83 -9.42
CA ARG A 30 1.88 1.59 -10.20
C ARG A 30 2.18 0.92 -11.55
N LYS A 31 2.32 -0.40 -11.57
CA LYS A 31 2.56 -1.16 -12.81
C LYS A 31 1.39 -1.06 -13.78
N ILE A 32 0.16 -1.10 -13.29
CA ILE A 32 -1.07 -0.93 -14.10
C ILE A 32 -1.15 0.49 -14.65
N LEU A 33 -0.83 1.50 -13.83
CA LEU A 33 -0.81 2.91 -14.25
C LEU A 33 0.27 3.16 -15.33
N GLY A 34 1.40 2.45 -15.27
CA GLY A 34 2.46 2.51 -16.29
C GLY A 34 3.43 3.69 -16.13
N GLU A 35 3.16 4.59 -15.19
CA GLU A 35 3.97 5.78 -14.93
C GLU A 35 4.14 6.04 -13.42
N LYS A 36 4.86 7.11 -13.06
CA LYS A 36 5.03 7.52 -11.67
C LYS A 36 3.72 8.09 -11.13
N VAL A 37 3.35 7.66 -9.93
CA VAL A 37 2.19 8.18 -9.21
C VAL A 37 2.55 9.55 -8.61
N VAL A 38 1.80 10.60 -8.94
CA VAL A 38 1.97 11.95 -8.38
C VAL A 38 0.93 12.28 -7.31
N ALA A 39 -0.22 11.63 -7.35
CA ALA A 39 -1.25 11.75 -6.32
C ALA A 39 -1.89 10.40 -6.01
N ALA A 40 -2.16 10.13 -4.73
CA ALA A 40 -2.86 8.93 -4.30
C ALA A 40 -3.87 9.21 -3.18
N ASP A 41 -5.12 8.92 -3.45
CA ASP A 41 -6.19 8.98 -2.47
C ASP A 41 -6.59 7.57 -2.05
N ILE A 42 -6.33 7.26 -0.77
CA ILE A 42 -6.26 5.91 -0.23
C ILE A 42 -7.39 5.70 0.79
N GLY A 43 -8.35 4.86 0.43
CA GLY A 43 -9.49 4.48 1.26
C GLY A 43 -9.30 3.10 1.89
N PHE A 44 -9.37 2.98 3.20
CA PHE A 44 -9.41 1.69 3.89
C PHE A 44 -10.84 1.31 4.28
N HIS A 45 -11.25 0.07 4.02
CA HIS A 45 -12.56 -0.46 4.37
C HIS A 45 -12.51 -1.40 5.58
N GLY A 46 -13.66 -1.59 6.24
CA GLY A 46 -13.90 -2.68 7.19
C GLY A 46 -12.87 -2.82 8.32
N SER A 47 -12.39 -4.03 8.55
CA SER A 47 -11.34 -4.32 9.55
C SER A 47 -10.02 -3.66 9.18
N PHE A 48 -9.73 -3.46 7.89
CA PHE A 48 -8.51 -2.79 7.45
C PHE A 48 -8.47 -1.32 7.91
N ALA A 49 -9.62 -0.65 7.85
CA ALA A 49 -9.80 0.73 8.30
C ALA A 49 -9.48 0.92 9.79
N LYS A 50 -9.62 -0.13 10.60
CA LYS A 50 -9.37 -0.09 12.05
C LYS A 50 -7.90 -0.26 12.40
N THR A 51 -7.11 -0.94 11.55
CA THR A 51 -5.75 -1.42 11.91
C THR A 51 -4.63 -0.79 11.09
N TRP A 52 -4.93 -0.09 9.99
CA TRP A 52 -3.93 0.35 9.01
C TRP A 52 -2.79 1.20 9.59
N ARG A 53 -3.06 2.07 10.59
CA ARG A 53 -2.03 2.91 11.24
C ARG A 53 -1.06 2.10 12.10
N GLY A 54 -1.59 1.20 12.92
CA GLY A 54 -0.78 0.41 13.87
C GLY A 54 0.07 -0.65 13.18
N HIS A 55 -0.36 -1.12 12.01
CA HIS A 55 0.31 -2.21 11.28
C HIS A 55 1.17 -1.72 10.11
N GLY A 56 1.31 -0.41 9.92
CA GLY A 56 2.17 0.19 8.88
C GLY A 56 1.66 0.00 7.44
N ALA A 57 0.38 -0.30 7.26
CA ALA A 57 -0.21 -0.51 5.93
C ALA A 57 -0.22 0.76 5.09
N ASP A 58 -0.34 1.94 5.73
CA ASP A 58 -0.20 3.25 5.11
C ASP A 58 1.18 3.48 4.48
N ARG A 59 2.23 3.18 5.23
CA ARG A 59 3.60 3.33 4.75
C ARG A 59 3.90 2.29 3.69
N ALA A 60 3.39 1.07 3.87
CA ALA A 60 3.55 0.01 2.90
C ALA A 60 2.89 0.34 1.55
N ILE A 61 1.64 0.81 1.54
CA ILE A 61 0.95 1.16 0.29
C ILE A 61 1.64 2.32 -0.42
N LEU A 62 2.07 3.37 0.31
CA LEU A 62 2.83 4.48 -0.28
C LEU A 62 4.14 3.99 -0.89
N GLY A 63 4.89 3.15 -0.17
CA GLY A 63 6.12 2.57 -0.67
C GLY A 63 5.90 1.76 -1.96
N GLY A 64 4.87 0.93 -1.98
CA GLY A 64 4.48 0.19 -3.17
C GLY A 64 4.14 1.08 -4.36
N LEU A 65 3.37 2.16 -4.14
CA LEU A 65 3.03 3.15 -5.17
C LEU A 65 4.25 3.92 -5.70
N MET A 66 5.32 4.01 -4.91
CA MET A 66 6.63 4.55 -5.34
C MET A 66 7.55 3.49 -5.96
N GLY A 67 7.13 2.22 -6.00
CA GLY A 67 7.90 1.12 -6.59
C GLY A 67 8.90 0.44 -5.63
N LEU A 68 8.74 0.60 -4.31
CA LEU A 68 9.47 -0.19 -3.31
C LEU A 68 8.91 -1.62 -3.24
N ASP A 69 9.74 -2.60 -2.89
CA ASP A 69 9.32 -4.00 -2.72
C ASP A 69 8.90 -4.33 -1.28
N VAL A 70 8.28 -5.49 -1.05
CA VAL A 70 7.69 -5.89 0.25
C VAL A 70 8.74 -6.11 1.35
N ASP A 71 9.97 -6.39 0.97
CA ASP A 71 11.14 -6.62 1.82
C ASP A 71 12.06 -5.39 1.91
N ASP A 72 11.69 -4.28 1.26
CA ASP A 72 12.49 -3.06 1.25
C ASP A 72 12.41 -2.33 2.59
N GLU A 73 13.55 -2.14 3.24
CA GLU A 73 13.64 -1.45 4.54
C GLU A 73 13.11 -0.01 4.48
N ARG A 74 13.17 0.62 3.30
CA ARG A 74 12.67 1.99 3.06
C ARG A 74 11.16 2.09 3.24
N LEU A 75 10.42 0.98 3.24
CA LEU A 75 8.98 0.97 3.54
C LEU A 75 8.66 1.67 4.89
N ARG A 76 9.56 1.62 5.87
CA ARG A 76 9.36 2.29 7.17
C ARG A 76 9.30 3.82 7.06
N ASN A 77 9.94 4.36 6.03
CA ASN A 77 10.14 5.78 5.79
C ASN A 77 9.34 6.30 4.57
N SER A 78 8.40 5.50 4.04
CA SER A 78 7.67 5.84 2.81
C SER A 78 6.98 7.20 2.82
N ARG A 79 6.54 7.71 3.98
CA ARG A 79 5.95 9.06 4.07
C ARG A 79 6.98 10.12 3.71
N ASN A 80 8.16 10.09 4.33
CA ASN A 80 9.25 11.02 4.03
C ASN A 80 9.71 10.92 2.57
N ILE A 81 9.75 9.70 2.02
CA ILE A 81 10.12 9.48 0.62
C ILE A 81 9.06 10.06 -0.32
N ALA A 82 7.77 9.86 -0.01
CA ALA A 82 6.66 10.42 -0.79
C ALA A 82 6.67 11.95 -0.74
N ASP A 83 6.88 12.53 0.45
CA ASP A 83 6.95 13.97 0.67
C ASP A 83 8.15 14.58 -0.10
N ALA A 84 9.32 13.94 -0.03
CA ALA A 84 10.52 14.36 -0.76
C ALA A 84 10.36 14.23 -2.29
N ALA A 85 9.59 13.23 -2.75
CA ALA A 85 9.27 13.04 -4.16
C ALA A 85 8.14 13.97 -4.65
N GLY A 86 7.54 14.77 -3.78
CA GLY A 86 6.44 15.68 -4.09
C GLY A 86 5.09 14.99 -4.30
N MET A 87 4.98 13.70 -3.99
CA MET A 87 3.75 12.92 -4.17
C MET A 87 2.68 13.38 -3.18
N LYS A 88 1.51 13.77 -3.67
CA LYS A 88 0.36 14.11 -2.83
C LYS A 88 -0.36 12.86 -2.40
N TYR A 89 -0.80 12.79 -1.16
CA TYR A 89 -1.58 11.65 -0.70
C TYR A 89 -2.56 11.98 0.42
N SER A 90 -3.64 11.23 0.48
CA SER A 90 -4.64 11.27 1.55
C SER A 90 -5.03 9.87 1.99
N PHE A 91 -5.32 9.72 3.28
CA PHE A 91 -5.86 8.49 3.85
C PHE A 91 -7.23 8.78 4.44
N ARG A 92 -8.20 7.92 4.13
CA ARG A 92 -9.54 7.99 4.73
C ARG A 92 -10.12 6.61 4.97
N ASN A 93 -11.13 6.56 5.83
CA ASN A 93 -11.96 5.38 5.96
C ASN A 93 -13.07 5.44 4.88
N VAL A 94 -13.36 4.31 4.27
CA VAL A 94 -14.42 4.18 3.27
C VAL A 94 -15.35 3.02 3.61
N TYR A 95 -16.63 3.19 3.30
CA TYR A 95 -17.60 2.12 3.34
C TYR A 95 -17.84 1.62 1.91
N LEU A 96 -17.64 0.32 1.69
CA LEU A 96 -17.81 -0.34 0.40
C LEU A 96 -18.81 -1.48 0.62
N SER A 97 -19.98 -1.40 -0.03
CA SER A 97 -21.02 -2.43 0.06
C SER A 97 -20.56 -3.72 -0.62
N ASP A 98 -20.94 -4.87 -0.05
CA ASP A 98 -20.70 -6.21 -0.61
C ASP A 98 -19.21 -6.54 -0.87
N THR A 99 -18.30 -5.98 -0.06
CA THR A 99 -16.85 -6.26 -0.16
C THR A 99 -16.29 -6.91 1.10
N HIS A 100 -15.17 -7.62 0.95
CA HIS A 100 -14.44 -8.20 2.07
C HIS A 100 -13.93 -7.10 3.02
N PRO A 101 -13.96 -7.27 4.35
CA PRO A 101 -13.57 -6.20 5.29
C PRO A 101 -12.08 -5.84 5.24
N ASN A 102 -11.24 -6.64 4.59
CA ASN A 102 -9.85 -6.29 4.25
C ASN A 102 -9.72 -5.79 2.80
N THR A 103 -10.45 -4.72 2.47
CA THR A 103 -10.44 -4.10 1.13
C THR A 103 -9.91 -2.67 1.22
N LEU A 104 -9.30 -2.22 0.12
CA LEU A 104 -8.74 -0.88 -0.04
C LEU A 104 -9.21 -0.31 -1.38
N LEU A 105 -9.66 0.95 -1.36
CA LEU A 105 -9.95 1.75 -2.54
C LEU A 105 -8.74 2.64 -2.84
N LEU A 106 -8.21 2.55 -4.06
CA LEU A 106 -7.16 3.44 -4.53
C LEU A 106 -7.66 4.29 -5.68
N ARG A 107 -7.43 5.59 -5.57
CA ARG A 107 -7.51 6.53 -6.69
C ARG A 107 -6.14 7.14 -6.85
N VAL A 108 -5.53 6.96 -8.02
CA VAL A 108 -4.17 7.43 -8.30
C VAL A 108 -4.16 8.26 -9.56
N THR A 109 -3.28 9.25 -9.59
CA THR A 109 -3.03 10.11 -10.75
C THR A 109 -1.56 9.96 -11.14
N GLY A 110 -1.30 9.82 -12.43
CA GLY A 110 0.04 9.73 -12.98
C GLY A 110 0.63 11.09 -13.31
N GLU A 111 1.87 11.14 -13.79
CA GLU A 111 2.50 12.39 -14.23
C GLU A 111 1.78 13.00 -15.43
N SER A 112 1.11 12.18 -16.24
CA SER A 112 0.36 12.61 -17.43
C SER A 112 -1.06 13.15 -17.17
N GLY A 113 -1.59 13.01 -15.94
CA GLY A 113 -2.95 13.43 -15.55
C GLY A 113 -3.89 12.25 -15.32
#